data_AF-A0A7C3C9N1-F1
#
_entry.id   AF-A0A7C3C9N1-F1
#
_cell.length_a   1.000
_cell.length_b   1.000
_cell.length_c   1.000
_cell.angle_alpha   90.00
_cell.angle_beta   90.00
_cell.angle_gamma   90.00
#
_symmetry.space_group_name_H-M   'P 1'
#
loop_
_entity.id
_entity.type
_entity.pdbx_description
1 polymer ?
#
loop_
_entity_poly.entity_id
_entity_poly.type
_entity_poly.pdbx_seq_one_letter_code
_entity_poly.pdbx_strand_id
1 'polypeptide(L)'
;SEEIAYYRGVEAHKNLFSPNQFPFAHNLEELFDFIGRLKKLSQKPVGVKIVISSQEAFDAYAKLIKERLDAGSDAYPDFITIDGGDGGSGAAPLEMMMTVGMTISKALFIAQSALLREGVREKVKLIASEKVLTPDDAIVLFGLGADYVAIARAFMMSAGCIRARECSGAHGRACPVGLATQDKKKRASFLVEKKARNIASYHGQMLSGIRGLLAVMGLDSLQKLSKENLIFKDNTGKTYMDVECYFKEALVD
;
A
#
# COMPACT_ATOMS: atom_id res chain seq x y z
N SER A 1 -8.39 -25.65 3.28
CA SER A 1 -8.58 -26.88 2.49
C SER A 1 -7.28 -27.67 2.53
N GLU A 2 -7.32 -28.94 2.14
CA GLU A 2 -6.12 -29.78 2.00
C GLU A 2 -5.02 -29.11 1.16
N GLU A 3 -5.38 -28.48 0.04
CA GLU A 3 -4.40 -27.85 -0.85
C GLU A 3 -3.68 -26.68 -0.17
N ILE A 4 -4.39 -25.84 0.59
CA ILE A 4 -3.79 -24.71 1.33
C ILE A 4 -2.89 -25.22 2.44
N ALA A 5 -3.34 -26.25 3.17
CA ALA A 5 -2.58 -26.85 4.27
C ALA A 5 -1.26 -27.44 3.79
N TYR A 6 -1.30 -28.16 2.67
CA TYR A 6 -0.12 -28.71 2.01
C TYR A 6 0.94 -27.62 1.71
N TYR A 7 0.55 -26.53 1.03
CA TYR A 7 1.50 -25.47 0.68
C TYR A 7 1.98 -24.64 1.86
N ARG A 8 1.21 -24.59 2.96
CA ARG A 8 1.57 -23.83 4.16
C ARG A 8 2.27 -24.66 5.24
N GLY A 9 2.32 -25.99 5.10
CA GLY A 9 2.88 -26.88 6.13
C GLY A 9 2.08 -26.85 7.44
N VAL A 10 0.76 -26.71 7.36
CA VAL A 10 -0.14 -26.63 8.53
C VAL A 10 -1.24 -27.68 8.44
N GLU A 11 -1.97 -27.90 9.53
CA GLU A 11 -3.08 -28.82 9.53
C GLU A 11 -4.27 -28.31 8.69
N ALA A 12 -4.86 -29.20 7.91
CA ALA A 12 -6.02 -28.88 7.09
C ALA A 12 -7.24 -28.53 7.95
N HIS A 13 -8.07 -27.65 7.39
CA HIS A 13 -9.36 -27.26 7.98
C HIS A 13 -9.31 -26.59 9.36
N LYS A 14 -8.12 -26.18 9.83
CA LYS A 14 -7.96 -25.39 11.04
C LYS A 14 -7.77 -23.91 10.74
N ASN A 15 -8.21 -23.06 11.68
CA ASN A 15 -7.92 -21.64 11.65
C ASN A 15 -6.41 -21.43 11.80
N LEU A 16 -5.87 -20.53 10.98
CA LEU A 16 -4.46 -20.16 11.01
C LEU A 16 -4.32 -18.69 11.37
N PHE A 17 -3.96 -18.43 12.62
CA PHE A 17 -3.61 -17.10 13.10
C PHE A 17 -2.10 -16.93 13.00
N SER A 18 -1.66 -15.89 12.30
CA SER A 18 -0.22 -15.56 12.23
C SER A 18 0.21 -14.86 13.52
N PRO A 19 1.44 -15.07 14.00
CA PRO A 19 2.02 -14.25 15.06
C PRO A 19 1.97 -12.76 14.68
N ASN A 20 1.82 -11.88 15.68
CA ASN A 20 1.76 -10.43 15.48
C ASN A 20 3.14 -9.79 15.24
N GLN A 21 4.23 -10.53 15.46
CA GLN A 21 5.60 -10.06 15.29
C GLN A 21 6.46 -11.10 14.58
N PHE A 22 7.49 -10.64 13.89
CA PHE A 22 8.48 -11.53 13.30
C PHE A 22 9.40 -12.09 14.40
N PRO A 23 9.72 -13.40 14.38
CA PRO A 23 10.57 -14.01 15.40
C PRO A 23 12.06 -13.64 15.27
N PHE A 24 12.42 -12.82 14.29
CA PHE A 24 13.81 -12.46 13.94
C PHE A 24 14.02 -10.94 13.82
N ALA A 25 13.02 -10.13 14.17
CA ALA A 25 13.10 -8.68 14.12
C ALA A 25 12.24 -8.09 15.24
N HIS A 26 12.87 -7.86 16.39
CA HIS A 26 12.22 -7.33 17.60
C HIS A 26 12.34 -5.80 17.71
N ASN A 27 13.24 -5.21 16.96
CA ASN A 27 13.44 -3.77 16.86
C ASN A 27 13.80 -3.39 15.42
N LEU A 28 13.94 -2.09 15.19
CA LEU A 28 14.18 -1.54 13.86
C LEU A 28 15.57 -1.90 13.31
N GLU A 29 16.59 -1.99 14.17
CA GLU A 29 17.95 -2.39 13.77
C GLU A 29 17.99 -3.84 13.29
N GLU A 30 17.38 -4.76 14.03
CA GLU A 30 17.27 -6.17 13.65
C GLU A 30 16.45 -6.36 12.38
N LEU A 31 15.39 -5.57 12.19
CA LEU A 31 14.64 -5.57 10.93
C LEU A 31 15.54 -5.19 9.75
N PHE A 32 16.40 -4.18 9.92
CA PHE A 32 17.33 -3.72 8.88
C PHE A 32 18.45 -4.73 8.60
N ASP A 33 18.99 -5.37 9.63
CA ASP A 33 19.94 -6.47 9.48
C ASP A 33 19.32 -7.65 8.73
N PHE A 34 18.06 -7.97 9.04
CA PHE A 34 17.31 -8.99 8.33
C PHE A 34 17.08 -8.63 6.86
N ILE A 35 16.78 -7.37 6.55
CA ILE A 35 16.70 -6.85 5.17
C ILE A 35 18.03 -7.05 4.45
N GLY A 36 19.16 -6.66 5.06
CA GLY A 36 20.50 -6.86 4.49
C GLY A 36 20.77 -8.33 4.19
N ARG A 37 20.42 -9.23 5.12
CA ARG A 37 20.50 -10.68 4.90
C ARG A 37 19.64 -11.13 3.72
N LEU A 38 18.40 -10.66 3.60
CA LEU A 38 17.52 -11.01 2.48
C LEU A 38 18.07 -10.50 1.14
N LYS A 39 18.65 -9.29 1.10
CA LYS A 39 19.29 -8.75 -0.11
C LYS A 39 20.46 -9.64 -0.55
N LYS A 40 21.33 -10.03 0.40
CA LYS A 40 22.43 -10.96 0.13
C LYS A 40 21.97 -12.33 -0.36
N LEU A 41 20.92 -12.90 0.22
CA LEU A 41 20.42 -14.22 -0.17
C LEU A 41 19.67 -14.20 -1.50
N SER A 42 18.87 -13.17 -1.75
CA SER A 42 17.99 -13.09 -2.90
C SER A 42 18.62 -12.44 -4.13
N GLN A 43 19.66 -11.61 -3.94
CA GLN A 43 20.25 -10.75 -4.98
C GLN A 43 19.20 -9.86 -5.66
N LYS A 44 18.17 -9.45 -4.91
CA LYS A 44 17.03 -8.63 -5.37
C LYS A 44 16.77 -7.48 -4.40
N PRO A 45 16.11 -6.40 -4.85
CA PRO A 45 15.64 -5.35 -3.96
C PRO A 45 14.71 -5.90 -2.88
N VAL A 46 14.91 -5.45 -1.64
CA VAL A 46 14.10 -5.84 -0.49
C VAL A 46 13.52 -4.59 0.14
N GLY A 47 12.22 -4.61 0.38
CA GLY A 47 11.52 -3.52 1.01
C GLY A 47 10.72 -3.96 2.22
N VAL A 48 10.13 -2.98 2.91
CA VAL A 48 9.21 -3.20 4.02
C VAL A 48 7.83 -2.72 3.64
N LYS A 49 6.81 -3.34 4.23
CA LYS A 49 5.43 -2.91 4.12
C LYS A 49 4.94 -2.52 5.51
N ILE A 50 4.51 -1.28 5.67
CA ILE A 50 4.16 -0.70 6.97
C ILE A 50 2.86 0.10 6.89
N VAL A 51 2.23 0.29 8.04
CA VAL A 51 1.20 1.30 8.27
C VAL A 51 1.81 2.34 9.19
N ILE A 52 1.77 3.62 8.81
CA ILE A 52 2.31 4.72 9.63
C ILE A 52 1.20 5.22 10.56
N SER A 53 1.50 5.25 11.86
CA SER A 53 0.60 5.73 12.91
C SER A 53 1.10 6.99 13.62
N SER A 54 2.40 7.29 13.55
CA SER A 54 2.96 8.53 14.10
C SER A 54 4.16 9.00 13.29
N GLN A 55 4.42 10.31 13.34
CA GLN A 55 5.55 10.93 12.66
C GLN A 55 6.87 10.51 13.31
N GLU A 56 6.94 10.47 14.64
CA GLU A 56 8.14 10.11 15.38
C GLU A 56 8.61 8.68 15.06
N ALA A 57 7.66 7.75 14.91
CA ALA A 57 7.98 6.37 14.58
C ALA A 57 8.61 6.25 13.19
N PHE A 58 8.14 7.04 12.22
CA PHE A 58 8.72 7.03 10.88
C PHE A 58 10.04 7.84 10.79
N ASP A 59 10.18 8.91 11.57
CA ASP A 59 11.45 9.64 11.68
C ASP A 59 12.59 8.70 12.14
N ALA A 60 12.32 7.70 12.98
CA ALA A 60 13.29 6.67 13.36
C ALA A 60 13.75 5.80 12.16
N TYR A 61 12.85 5.48 11.22
CA TYR A 61 13.22 4.80 9.98
C TYR A 61 14.16 5.65 9.13
N ALA A 62 13.82 6.92 8.93
CA ALA A 62 14.61 7.83 8.10
C ALA A 62 16.04 8.02 8.66
N LYS A 63 16.15 8.20 9.99
CA LYS A 63 17.45 8.31 10.69
C LYS A 63 18.28 7.04 10.56
N LEU A 64 17.70 5.87 10.80
CA LEU A 64 18.45 4.62 10.69
C LEU A 64 18.91 4.34 9.26
N ILE A 65 18.09 4.69 8.25
CA ILE A 65 18.52 4.62 6.83
C ILE A 65 19.77 5.48 6.61
N LYS A 66 19.76 6.72 7.13
CA LYS A 66 20.90 7.63 7.05
C LYS A 66 22.15 7.07 7.74
N GLU A 67 22.00 6.53 8.94
CA GLU A 67 23.10 5.90 9.69
C GLU A 67 23.71 4.70 8.94
N ARG A 68 22.89 3.82 8.35
CA ARG A 68 23.38 2.68 7.55
C ARG A 68 24.13 3.15 6.31
N LEU A 69 23.60 4.17 5.61
CA LEU A 69 24.26 4.76 4.45
C LEU A 69 25.62 5.37 4.81
N ASP A 70 25.70 6.11 5.92
CA ASP A 70 26.94 6.75 6.38
C ASP A 70 27.98 5.71 6.83
N ALA A 71 27.52 4.57 7.36
CA ALA A 71 28.37 3.42 7.67
C ALA A 71 28.76 2.57 6.44
N GLY A 72 28.31 2.94 5.22
CA GLY A 72 28.55 2.16 4.00
C GLY A 72 27.83 0.81 3.96
N SER A 73 26.79 0.64 4.79
CA SER A 73 25.98 -0.56 4.90
C SER A 73 24.79 -0.52 3.94
N ASP A 74 24.52 -1.64 3.25
CA ASP A 74 23.35 -1.82 2.39
C ASP A 74 22.14 -2.43 3.13
N ALA A 75 22.25 -2.62 4.44
CA ALA A 75 21.24 -3.18 5.33
C ALA A 75 20.15 -2.14 5.66
N TYR A 76 19.43 -1.71 4.63
CA TYR A 76 18.27 -0.82 4.70
C TYR A 76 17.31 -1.14 3.53
N PRO A 77 16.01 -0.80 3.63
CA PRO A 77 15.03 -1.12 2.59
C PRO A 77 15.27 -0.33 1.30
N ASP A 78 15.24 -1.01 0.16
CA ASP A 78 15.28 -0.36 -1.16
C ASP A 78 13.95 0.34 -1.50
N PHE A 79 12.84 -0.12 -0.89
CA PHE A 79 11.53 0.49 -1.01
C PHE A 79 10.71 0.32 0.28
N ILE A 80 9.81 1.26 0.53
CA ILE A 80 8.84 1.23 1.62
C ILE A 80 7.45 1.29 1.00
N THR A 81 6.67 0.23 1.19
CA THR A 81 5.23 0.24 0.88
C THR A 81 4.47 0.75 2.08
N ILE A 82 3.84 1.90 1.90
CA ILE A 82 3.01 2.55 2.91
C ILE A 82 1.56 2.17 2.62
N ASP A 83 0.99 1.33 3.48
CA ASP A 83 -0.44 1.12 3.53
C ASP A 83 -1.06 2.19 4.43
N GLY A 84 -2.12 2.83 3.95
CA GLY A 84 -2.96 3.60 4.85
C GLY A 84 -4.00 2.71 5.55
N GLY A 85 -4.64 3.24 6.60
CA GLY A 85 -5.59 2.52 7.47
C GLY A 85 -6.83 2.00 6.75
N ASP A 86 -7.12 2.51 5.56
CA ASP A 86 -8.36 2.25 4.84
C ASP A 86 -8.25 1.09 3.81
N GLY A 87 -7.20 0.28 3.96
CA GLY A 87 -6.91 -0.93 3.19
C GLY A 87 -8.01 -1.99 3.18
N GLY A 88 -7.84 -3.02 2.35
CA GLY A 88 -8.76 -4.17 2.32
C GLY A 88 -8.21 -5.33 3.15
N SER A 89 -9.08 -6.00 3.91
CA SER A 89 -8.76 -7.29 4.52
C SER A 89 -9.85 -8.32 4.21
N GLY A 90 -9.46 -9.58 4.10
CA GLY A 90 -10.39 -10.69 3.97
C GLY A 90 -11.05 -11.09 5.29
N ALA A 91 -10.36 -10.89 6.42
CA ALA A 91 -10.70 -11.49 7.71
C ALA A 91 -10.30 -10.65 8.94
N ALA A 92 -9.89 -9.39 8.78
CA ALA A 92 -9.47 -8.57 9.92
C ALA A 92 -10.65 -8.31 10.88
N PRO A 93 -10.39 -8.14 12.18
CA PRO A 93 -11.38 -7.67 13.14
C PRO A 93 -11.92 -6.28 12.76
N LEU A 94 -13.20 -6.02 13.06
CA LEU A 94 -13.90 -4.81 12.61
C LEU A 94 -13.32 -3.57 13.28
N GLU A 95 -13.01 -3.66 14.57
CA GLU A 95 -12.38 -2.62 15.37
C GLU A 95 -11.04 -2.18 14.79
N MET A 96 -10.24 -3.12 14.28
CA MET A 96 -8.96 -2.79 13.63
C MET A 96 -9.18 -2.10 12.28
N MET A 97 -10.13 -2.60 11.48
CA MET A 97 -10.44 -2.02 10.16
C MET A 97 -11.00 -0.60 10.22
N MET A 98 -11.61 -0.21 11.34
CA MET A 98 -12.30 1.09 11.46
C MET A 98 -11.46 2.16 12.14
N THR A 99 -10.44 1.80 12.92
CA THR A 99 -9.77 2.73 13.84
C THR A 99 -8.26 2.80 13.67
N VAL A 100 -7.61 1.79 13.10
CA VAL A 100 -6.14 1.71 13.08
C VAL A 100 -5.56 2.24 11.77
N GLY A 101 -4.63 3.20 11.89
CA GLY A 101 -3.81 3.71 10.79
C GLY A 101 -4.27 5.06 10.25
N MET A 102 -3.31 5.83 9.74
CA MET A 102 -3.57 7.10 9.05
C MET A 102 -4.04 6.86 7.61
N THR A 103 -4.76 7.82 7.02
CA THR A 103 -5.03 7.80 5.57
C THR A 103 -3.72 7.87 4.79
N ILE A 104 -3.70 7.30 3.59
CA ILE A 104 -2.48 7.22 2.80
C ILE A 104 -1.86 8.58 2.50
N SER A 105 -2.67 9.61 2.25
CA SER A 105 -2.15 10.94 1.92
C SER A 105 -1.35 11.53 3.08
N LYS A 106 -1.82 11.33 4.33
CA LYS A 106 -1.13 11.76 5.56
C LYS A 106 0.14 10.95 5.79
N ALA A 107 0.03 9.62 5.73
CA ALA A 107 1.14 8.70 5.93
C ALA A 107 2.27 8.92 4.89
N LEU A 108 1.91 9.09 3.62
CA LEU A 108 2.84 9.37 2.53
C LEU A 108 3.52 10.72 2.71
N PHE A 109 2.78 11.75 3.11
CA PHE A 109 3.35 13.07 3.39
C PHE A 109 4.38 13.01 4.52
N ILE A 110 4.07 12.32 5.63
CA ILE A 110 5.01 12.10 6.74
C ILE A 110 6.29 11.42 6.23
N ALA A 111 6.14 10.34 5.47
CA ALA A 111 7.28 9.58 4.98
C ALA A 111 8.15 10.35 4.00
N GLN A 112 7.53 11.02 3.03
CA GLN A 112 8.19 11.88 2.07
C GLN A 112 9.00 12.97 2.79
N SER A 113 8.37 13.67 3.73
CA SER A 113 8.99 14.77 4.47
C SER A 113 10.13 14.31 5.38
N ALA A 114 10.00 13.16 6.05
CA ALA A 114 11.06 12.58 6.87
C ALA A 114 12.29 12.18 6.03
N LEU A 115 12.09 11.47 4.92
CA LEU A 115 13.20 11.04 4.06
C LEU A 115 13.90 12.23 3.37
N LEU A 116 13.16 13.29 3.02
CA LEU A 116 13.75 14.52 2.48
C LEU A 116 14.58 15.24 3.55
N ARG A 117 14.06 15.35 4.77
CA ARG A 117 14.73 16.01 5.91
C ARG A 117 16.07 15.35 6.25
N GLU A 118 16.11 14.02 6.25
CA GLU A 118 17.34 13.24 6.50
C GLU A 118 18.25 13.11 5.26
N GLY A 119 17.84 13.65 4.11
CA GLY A 119 18.63 13.63 2.87
C GLY A 119 18.76 12.24 2.22
N VAL A 120 17.85 11.31 2.53
CA VAL A 120 17.89 9.90 2.07
C VAL A 120 16.79 9.55 1.07
N ARG A 121 15.93 10.51 0.69
CA ARG A 121 14.78 10.27 -0.20
C ARG A 121 15.12 9.58 -1.53
N GLU A 122 16.25 9.92 -2.13
CA GLU A 122 16.69 9.32 -3.40
C GLU A 122 17.18 7.86 -3.26
N LYS A 123 17.41 7.40 -2.03
CA LYS A 123 17.93 6.05 -1.75
C LYS A 123 16.83 5.01 -1.55
N VAL A 124 15.59 5.46 -1.32
CA VAL A 124 14.46 4.59 -0.97
C VAL A 124 13.24 4.97 -1.80
N LYS A 125 12.62 3.98 -2.44
CA LYS A 125 11.38 4.17 -3.20
C LYS A 125 10.14 4.10 -2.30
N LEU A 126 9.19 5.01 -2.51
CA LEU A 126 7.92 5.01 -1.78
C LEU A 126 6.82 4.40 -2.64
N ILE A 127 6.14 3.39 -2.11
CA ILE A 127 4.98 2.76 -2.75
C ILE A 127 3.75 3.10 -1.92
N ALA A 128 2.82 3.88 -2.48
CA ALA A 128 1.59 4.25 -1.80
C ALA A 128 0.48 3.23 -2.08
N SER A 129 -0.24 2.80 -1.04
CA SER A 129 -1.17 1.67 -1.13
C SER A 129 -2.41 1.90 -0.24
N GLU A 130 -3.42 2.56 -0.79
CA GLU A 130 -4.75 2.63 -0.15
C GLU A 130 -5.79 3.10 -1.17
N LYS A 131 -6.92 2.40 -1.25
CA LYS A 131 -8.16 2.83 -1.93
C LYS A 131 -8.05 3.51 -3.31
N VAL A 132 -6.97 3.36 -4.05
CA VAL A 132 -6.85 3.88 -5.42
C VAL A 132 -7.80 3.11 -6.34
N LEU A 133 -8.78 3.81 -6.90
CA LEU A 133 -9.78 3.29 -7.80
C LEU A 133 -9.69 3.94 -9.17
N THR A 134 -9.44 5.24 -9.21
CA THR A 134 -9.49 6.06 -10.41
C THR A 134 -8.14 6.74 -10.71
N PRO A 135 -7.95 7.25 -11.94
CA PRO A 135 -6.73 7.94 -12.33
C PRO A 135 -6.34 9.12 -11.43
N ASP A 136 -7.32 9.90 -10.99
CA ASP A 136 -7.13 11.07 -10.12
C ASP A 136 -6.60 10.67 -8.73
N ASP A 137 -7.10 9.57 -8.14
CA ASP A 137 -6.53 9.01 -6.91
C ASP A 137 -5.02 8.77 -7.06
N ALA A 138 -4.61 8.18 -8.19
CA ALA A 138 -3.20 7.89 -8.45
C ALA A 138 -2.37 9.18 -8.66
N ILE A 139 -2.89 10.15 -9.41
CA ILE A 139 -2.22 11.44 -9.66
C ILE A 139 -1.94 12.17 -8.34
N VAL A 140 -2.91 12.19 -7.40
CA VAL A 140 -2.71 12.80 -6.08
C VAL A 140 -1.54 12.13 -5.36
N LEU A 141 -1.49 10.80 -5.32
CA LEU A 141 -0.39 10.08 -4.64
C LEU A 141 0.97 10.30 -5.31
N PHE A 142 1.03 10.33 -6.64
CA PHE A 142 2.25 10.68 -7.37
C PHE A 142 2.72 12.11 -7.04
N GLY A 143 1.81 13.09 -7.04
CA GLY A 143 2.13 14.47 -6.68
C GLY A 143 2.56 14.65 -5.22
N LEU A 144 2.08 13.80 -4.32
CA LEU A 144 2.54 13.76 -2.91
C LEU A 144 3.91 13.10 -2.71
N GLY A 145 4.46 12.45 -3.74
CA GLY A 145 5.81 11.89 -3.73
C GLY A 145 5.89 10.36 -3.75
N ALA A 146 4.81 9.65 -4.09
CA ALA A 146 4.91 8.22 -4.36
C ALA A 146 5.73 7.94 -5.63
N ASP A 147 6.67 6.99 -5.58
CA ASP A 147 7.32 6.47 -6.79
C ASP A 147 6.44 5.44 -7.51
N TYR A 148 5.64 4.69 -6.74
CA TYR A 148 4.70 3.70 -7.23
C TYR A 148 3.38 3.77 -6.47
N VAL A 149 2.31 3.35 -7.14
CA VAL A 149 0.98 3.22 -6.54
C VAL A 149 0.55 1.77 -6.64
N ALA A 150 0.28 1.13 -5.50
CA ALA A 150 -0.23 -0.23 -5.44
C ALA A 150 -1.77 -0.22 -5.40
N ILE A 151 -2.37 -0.91 -6.37
CA ILE A 151 -3.82 -1.03 -6.48
C ILE A 151 -4.20 -2.48 -6.18
N ALA A 152 -5.21 -2.68 -5.34
CA ALA A 152 -5.75 -4.01 -5.05
C ALA A 152 -7.27 -4.03 -5.20
N ARG A 153 -7.98 -3.16 -4.47
CA ARG A 153 -9.45 -3.14 -4.43
C ARG A 153 -10.08 -2.98 -5.82
N ALA A 154 -9.56 -2.06 -6.63
CA ALA A 154 -10.07 -1.84 -7.97
C ALA A 154 -9.84 -3.04 -8.91
N PHE A 155 -8.69 -3.70 -8.79
CA PHE A 155 -8.42 -4.95 -9.51
C PHE A 155 -9.34 -6.09 -9.06
N MET A 156 -9.63 -6.20 -7.77
CA MET A 156 -10.65 -7.15 -7.30
C MET A 156 -12.03 -6.83 -7.87
N MET A 157 -12.40 -5.55 -7.95
CA MET A 157 -13.67 -5.11 -8.53
C MET A 157 -13.76 -5.40 -10.03
N SER A 158 -12.70 -5.13 -10.80
CA SER A 158 -12.65 -5.48 -12.22
C SER A 158 -12.63 -7.01 -12.44
N ALA A 159 -12.08 -7.77 -11.49
CA ALA A 159 -12.21 -9.23 -11.42
C ALA A 159 -13.63 -9.71 -11.06
N GLY A 160 -14.55 -8.82 -10.71
CA GLY A 160 -15.95 -9.12 -10.41
C GLY A 160 -16.32 -9.12 -8.93
N CYS A 161 -15.47 -8.61 -8.05
CA CYS A 161 -15.85 -8.37 -6.65
C CYS A 161 -17.04 -7.40 -6.58
N ILE A 162 -18.14 -7.87 -6.01
CA ILE A 162 -19.37 -7.07 -5.79
C ILE A 162 -19.44 -6.46 -4.39
N ARG A 163 -18.31 -6.43 -3.66
CA ARG A 163 -18.19 -5.90 -2.29
C ARG A 163 -19.19 -6.50 -1.28
N ALA A 164 -19.52 -7.78 -1.43
CA ALA A 164 -20.42 -8.51 -0.52
C ALA A 164 -19.90 -8.64 0.93
N ARG A 165 -18.60 -8.39 1.17
CA ARG A 165 -17.92 -8.55 2.48
C ARG A 165 -17.93 -9.98 3.04
N GLU A 166 -18.15 -10.98 2.18
CA GLU A 166 -18.08 -12.41 2.50
C GLU A 166 -16.78 -13.06 2.01
N CYS A 167 -15.63 -12.44 2.32
CA CYS A 167 -14.34 -12.77 1.70
C CYS A 167 -13.65 -13.98 2.33
N SER A 168 -13.70 -14.13 3.66
CA SER A 168 -12.96 -15.17 4.38
C SER A 168 -13.71 -16.46 4.60
N GLY A 169 -15.03 -16.47 4.37
CA GLY A 169 -15.87 -17.57 4.88
C GLY A 169 -16.13 -17.52 6.39
N ALA A 170 -15.54 -16.56 7.12
CA ALA A 170 -15.56 -16.53 8.59
C ALA A 170 -16.97 -16.44 9.18
N HIS A 171 -17.93 -15.84 8.47
CA HIS A 171 -19.33 -15.76 8.88
C HIS A 171 -20.19 -16.93 8.37
N GLY A 172 -19.57 -18.05 7.99
CA GLY A 172 -20.25 -19.22 7.41
C GLY A 172 -20.76 -19.00 5.98
N ARG A 173 -20.42 -17.86 5.35
CA ARG A 173 -20.83 -17.51 3.99
C ARG A 173 -19.61 -17.38 3.08
N ALA A 174 -19.67 -18.05 1.94
CA ALA A 174 -18.63 -17.99 0.91
C ALA A 174 -18.83 -16.78 -0.02
N CYS A 175 -17.73 -16.27 -0.59
CA CYS A 175 -17.77 -15.24 -1.61
C CYS A 175 -18.73 -15.64 -2.76
N PRO A 176 -19.79 -14.85 -3.02
CA PRO A 176 -20.86 -15.25 -3.93
C PRO A 176 -20.42 -15.34 -5.39
N VAL A 177 -19.34 -14.62 -5.74
CA VAL A 177 -18.81 -14.54 -7.12
C VAL A 177 -17.62 -15.48 -7.37
N GLY A 178 -17.25 -16.32 -6.40
CA GLY A 178 -16.17 -17.30 -6.58
C GLY A 178 -14.74 -16.73 -6.57
N LEU A 179 -14.56 -15.44 -6.21
CA LEU A 179 -13.26 -14.77 -6.21
C LEU A 179 -12.42 -15.10 -4.96
N ALA A 180 -12.96 -14.81 -3.77
CA ALA A 180 -12.28 -15.02 -2.49
C ALA A 180 -12.96 -16.18 -1.74
N THR A 181 -12.81 -17.41 -2.22
CA THR A 181 -13.40 -18.59 -1.56
C THR A 181 -12.65 -19.87 -1.91
N GLN A 182 -12.73 -20.85 -1.01
CA GLN A 182 -12.25 -22.22 -1.24
C GLN A 182 -13.38 -23.21 -1.54
N ASP A 183 -14.63 -22.73 -1.63
CA ASP A 183 -15.76 -23.56 -2.07
C ASP A 183 -15.57 -23.97 -3.53
N LYS A 184 -15.47 -25.29 -3.77
CA LYS A 184 -15.22 -25.86 -5.09
C LYS A 184 -16.31 -25.50 -6.11
N LYS A 185 -17.59 -25.48 -5.70
CA LYS A 185 -18.71 -25.15 -6.59
C LYS A 185 -18.69 -23.67 -6.98
N LYS A 186 -18.42 -22.77 -6.02
CA LYS A 186 -18.30 -21.33 -6.29
C LYS A 186 -17.10 -21.02 -7.19
N ARG A 187 -15.92 -21.61 -6.93
CA ARG A 187 -14.74 -21.42 -7.78
C ARG A 187 -14.95 -21.95 -9.20
N ALA A 188 -15.67 -23.05 -9.38
CA ALA A 188 -15.98 -23.58 -10.70
C ALA A 188 -16.78 -22.59 -11.58
N SER A 189 -17.53 -21.67 -10.96
CA SER A 189 -18.25 -20.61 -11.68
C SER A 189 -17.42 -19.35 -11.98
N PHE A 190 -16.17 -19.29 -11.51
CA PHE A 190 -15.31 -18.12 -11.72
C PHE A 190 -14.68 -18.15 -13.12
N LEU A 191 -15.19 -17.29 -14.01
CA LEU A 191 -14.77 -17.21 -15.41
C LEU A 191 -13.40 -16.52 -15.59
N VAL A 192 -12.31 -17.22 -15.26
CA VAL A 192 -10.92 -16.71 -15.21
C VAL A 192 -10.56 -15.87 -16.46
N GLU A 193 -10.72 -16.42 -17.66
CA GLU A 193 -10.39 -15.73 -18.92
C GLU A 193 -11.13 -14.42 -19.11
N LYS A 194 -12.43 -14.39 -18.78
CA LYS A 194 -13.25 -13.18 -18.85
C LYS A 194 -12.76 -12.14 -17.82
N LYS A 195 -12.45 -12.57 -16.60
CA LYS A 195 -11.98 -11.68 -15.54
C LYS A 195 -10.61 -11.09 -15.84
N ALA A 196 -9.70 -11.88 -16.41
CA ALA A 196 -8.38 -11.43 -16.84
C ALA A 196 -8.49 -10.29 -17.88
N ARG A 197 -9.38 -10.42 -18.87
CA ARG A 197 -9.64 -9.34 -19.86
C ARG A 197 -10.20 -8.07 -19.21
N ASN A 198 -11.11 -8.21 -18.24
CA ASN A 198 -11.64 -7.06 -17.50
C ASN A 198 -10.56 -6.35 -16.67
N ILE A 199 -9.69 -7.11 -16.02
CA ILE A 199 -8.54 -6.58 -15.25
C ILE A 199 -7.61 -5.81 -16.18
N ALA A 200 -7.25 -6.39 -17.33
CA ALA A 200 -6.40 -5.75 -18.32
C ALA A 200 -7.03 -4.47 -18.89
N SER A 201 -8.34 -4.51 -19.19
CA SER A 201 -9.10 -3.34 -19.64
C SER A 201 -9.11 -2.22 -18.58
N TYR A 202 -9.41 -2.56 -17.32
CA TYR A 202 -9.35 -1.60 -16.21
C TYR A 202 -7.97 -0.95 -16.10
N HIS A 203 -6.89 -1.74 -16.15
CA HIS A 203 -5.53 -1.20 -16.10
C HIS A 203 -5.24 -0.27 -17.29
N GLY A 204 -5.65 -0.66 -18.51
CA GLY A 204 -5.52 0.18 -19.70
C GLY A 204 -6.25 1.52 -19.56
N GLN A 205 -7.47 1.52 -19.02
CA GLN A 205 -8.24 2.74 -18.75
C GLN A 205 -7.63 3.60 -17.64
N MET A 206 -7.09 2.97 -16.59
CA MET A 206 -6.34 3.66 -15.55
C MET A 206 -5.16 4.44 -16.14
N LEU A 207 -4.33 3.76 -16.96
CA LEU A 207 -3.19 4.41 -17.63
C LEU A 207 -3.63 5.50 -18.62
N SER A 208 -4.69 5.27 -19.39
CA SER A 208 -5.23 6.27 -20.31
C SER A 208 -5.72 7.50 -19.58
N GLY A 209 -6.42 7.34 -18.45
CA GLY A 209 -6.90 8.44 -17.64
C GLY A 209 -5.77 9.23 -16.98
N ILE A 210 -4.73 8.56 -16.48
CA ILE A 210 -3.53 9.21 -15.93
C ILE A 210 -2.88 10.10 -17.00
N ARG A 211 -2.70 9.56 -18.22
CA ARG A 211 -2.17 10.35 -19.36
C ARG A 211 -3.06 11.55 -19.71
N GLY A 212 -4.38 11.36 -19.68
CA GLY A 212 -5.34 12.44 -19.90
C GLY A 212 -5.20 13.56 -18.87
N LEU A 213 -5.10 13.22 -17.59
CA LEU A 213 -4.91 14.19 -16.51
C LEU A 213 -3.56 14.92 -16.63
N LEU A 214 -2.48 14.20 -16.91
CA LEU A 214 -1.17 14.82 -17.18
C LEU A 214 -1.24 15.82 -18.35
N ALA A 215 -1.89 15.45 -19.45
CA ALA A 215 -2.05 16.32 -20.60
C ALA A 215 -2.84 17.60 -20.28
N VAL A 216 -3.92 17.50 -19.48
CA VAL A 216 -4.68 18.67 -19.00
C VAL A 216 -3.80 19.61 -18.16
N MET A 217 -2.88 19.05 -17.39
CA MET A 217 -1.93 19.79 -16.56
C MET A 217 -0.71 20.32 -17.35
N GLY A 218 -0.60 20.01 -18.64
CA GLY A 218 0.55 20.39 -19.48
C GLY A 218 1.82 19.60 -19.17
N LEU A 219 1.70 18.42 -18.56
CA LEU A 219 2.81 17.55 -18.17
C LEU A 219 2.95 16.37 -19.14
N ASP A 220 4.19 16.05 -19.52
CA ASP A 220 4.51 14.94 -20.42
C ASP A 220 4.93 13.65 -19.69
N SER A 221 5.12 13.72 -18.37
CA SER A 221 5.69 12.64 -17.57
C SER A 221 5.28 12.75 -16.10
N LEU A 222 5.17 11.59 -15.44
CA LEU A 222 4.83 11.51 -14.01
C LEU A 222 5.90 12.16 -13.13
N GLN A 223 7.17 12.16 -13.56
CA GLN A 223 8.29 12.72 -12.80
C GLN A 223 8.21 14.24 -12.64
N LYS A 224 7.41 14.92 -13.49
CA LYS A 224 7.17 16.36 -13.38
C LYS A 224 6.01 16.71 -12.45
N LEU A 225 5.24 15.72 -11.98
CA LEU A 225 4.23 15.95 -10.96
C LEU A 225 4.90 16.33 -9.64
N SER A 226 4.35 17.35 -9.00
CA SER A 226 4.74 17.77 -7.67
C SER A 226 3.52 18.21 -6.87
N LYS A 227 3.75 18.54 -5.61
CA LYS A 227 2.73 19.11 -4.72
C LYS A 227 2.13 20.41 -5.28
N GLU A 228 2.89 21.16 -6.08
CA GLU A 228 2.44 22.43 -6.70
C GLU A 228 1.31 22.24 -7.71
N ASN A 229 1.14 21.01 -8.21
CA ASN A 229 0.07 20.71 -9.14
C ASN A 229 -1.23 20.26 -8.43
N LEU A 230 -1.25 20.23 -7.10
CA LEU A 230 -2.38 19.74 -6.30
C LEU A 230 -3.01 20.87 -5.50
N ILE A 231 -4.33 20.83 -5.39
CA ILE A 231 -5.11 21.73 -4.53
C ILE A 231 -5.94 20.83 -3.61
N PHE A 232 -5.88 21.08 -2.31
CA PHE A 232 -6.63 20.32 -1.31
C PHE A 232 -7.84 21.11 -0.83
N LYS A 233 -8.88 20.37 -0.44
CA LYS A 233 -10.07 20.93 0.19
C LYS A 233 -10.34 20.13 1.46
N ASP A 234 -10.59 20.82 2.57
CA ASP A 234 -10.98 20.17 3.81
C ASP A 234 -12.49 19.86 3.87
N ASN A 235 -12.94 19.32 5.00
CA ASN A 235 -14.34 18.97 5.23
C ASN A 235 -15.25 20.20 5.42
N THR A 236 -14.70 21.37 5.72
CA THR A 236 -15.45 22.64 5.85
C THR A 236 -15.62 23.35 4.51
N GLY A 237 -14.81 22.95 3.54
CA GLY A 237 -14.75 23.51 2.21
C GLY A 237 -13.68 24.58 2.02
N LYS A 238 -12.81 24.79 3.02
CA LYS A 238 -11.60 25.62 2.90
C LYS A 238 -10.66 24.98 1.87
N THR A 239 -10.20 25.80 0.93
CA THR A 239 -9.29 25.40 -0.13
C THR A 239 -7.86 25.77 0.24
N TYR A 240 -6.94 24.84 0.03
CA TYR A 240 -5.52 24.96 0.28
C TYR A 240 -4.78 24.87 -1.04
N MET A 241 -4.22 26.01 -1.47
CA MET A 241 -3.36 26.10 -2.64
C MET A 241 -1.93 25.60 -2.32
N ASP A 242 -1.55 25.63 -1.04
CA ASP A 242 -0.31 25.05 -0.55
C ASP A 242 -0.62 23.73 0.19
N VAL A 243 -0.16 22.63 -0.39
CA VAL A 243 -0.30 21.28 0.16
C VAL A 243 0.41 21.13 1.50
N GLU A 244 1.55 21.81 1.71
CA GLU A 244 2.26 21.79 2.99
C GLU A 244 1.42 22.40 4.10
N CYS A 245 0.74 23.52 3.80
CA CYS A 245 -0.18 24.17 4.73
C CYS A 245 -1.34 23.24 5.12
N TYR A 246 -1.94 22.55 4.13
CA TYR A 246 -2.99 21.56 4.39
C TYR A 246 -2.52 20.47 5.35
N PHE A 247 -1.39 19.82 5.09
CA PHE A 247 -0.93 18.73 5.95
C PHE A 247 -0.42 19.20 7.31
N LYS A 248 0.17 20.40 7.41
CA LYS A 248 0.49 20.98 8.71
C LYS A 248 -0.76 21.17 9.57
N GLU A 249 -1.84 21.69 9.01
CA GLU A 249 -3.11 21.80 9.75
C GLU A 249 -3.76 20.42 10.02
N ALA A 250 -3.67 19.49 9.07
CA ALA A 250 -4.34 18.19 9.17
C ALA A 250 -3.60 17.13 10.00
N LEU A 251 -2.33 17.38 10.35
CA LEU A 251 -1.48 16.52 11.19
C LEU A 251 -1.26 17.07 12.59
N VAL A 252 -1.68 18.32 12.85
CA VAL A 252 -1.75 18.85 14.22
C VAL A 252 -2.98 18.22 14.89
N ASP A 253 -2.75 17.55 16.02
CA ASP A 253 -3.79 17.10 16.95
C ASP A 253 -4.68 18.28 17.41
#